data_AF-A0A9N8HEH5-F1
#
_entry.id   AF-A0A9N8HEH5-F1
#
_cell.length_a   1.000
_cell.length_b   1.000
_cell.length_c   1.000
_cell.angle_alpha   90.00
_cell.angle_beta   90.00
_cell.angle_gamma   90.00
#
_symmetry.space_group_name_H-M   'P 1'
#
loop_
_entity.id
_entity.type
_entity.pdbx_description
1 polymer ?
#
loop_
_entity_poly.entity_id
_entity_poly.type
_entity_poly.pdbx_seq_one_letter_code
_entity_poly.pdbx_strand_id
1 'polypeptide(L)'
;MGHKLTALSLAATVESLRRAGMGRVVVGVLEEDDVPMIKHAFRYVLDAVEPSNKKAGDDITKIGHMEVGYAFASTAFTKTNFMPKNMPRATLMTLRDAMKYTEVPENDRSLGMAQNITAWLGTTQNPSYWQYIYLTEPDSILQTRQSSLKAIKAQVDMGAVVLPHRWQNLPHESDVRGMSPRKGKFLTEENFPEVLELNPTDVCCDENAGRDYKPGVPPYYEKCNTGPFWYLCGFDRRNRNDPNRHDRITKYGLIRFTQGSGIATIAGSNHGRRCFPKKGGVCLPKNL
;
A
#
# COMPACT_ATOMS: atom_id res chain seq x y z
N MET A 1 -2.75 26.40 -3.70
CA MET A 1 -3.44 25.58 -2.68
C MET A 1 -3.06 24.10 -2.73
N GLY A 2 -2.96 23.46 -3.91
CA GLY A 2 -2.66 22.02 -4.04
C GLY A 2 -1.38 21.54 -3.35
N HIS A 3 -0.28 22.28 -3.47
CA HIS A 3 1.01 21.91 -2.87
C HIS A 3 0.98 21.75 -1.33
N LYS A 4 0.16 22.55 -0.63
CA LYS A 4 0.01 22.43 0.83
C LYS A 4 -0.76 21.16 1.22
N LEU A 5 -1.78 20.81 0.45
CA LEU A 5 -2.58 19.61 0.69
C LEU A 5 -1.75 18.34 0.45
N THR A 6 -0.96 18.31 -0.63
CA THR A 6 -0.05 17.18 -0.92
C THR A 6 0.99 17.01 0.19
N ALA A 7 1.61 18.10 0.65
CA ALA A 7 2.57 18.05 1.75
C ALA A 7 1.94 17.54 3.06
N LEU A 8 0.72 17.97 3.39
CA LEU A 8 -0.01 17.50 4.58
C LEU A 8 -0.39 16.03 4.47
N SER A 9 -0.82 15.58 3.29
CA SER A 9 -1.12 14.17 3.05
C SER A 9 0.12 13.30 3.25
N LEU A 10 1.26 13.70 2.68
CA LEU A 10 2.53 13.00 2.87
C LEU A 10 2.97 13.04 4.34
N ALA A 11 2.82 14.17 5.04
CA ALA A 11 3.12 14.30 6.45
C ALA A 11 2.28 13.30 7.30
N ALA A 12 0.99 13.19 7.02
CA ALA A 12 0.11 12.23 7.70
C ALA A 12 0.52 10.77 7.42
N THR A 13 0.96 10.46 6.20
CA THR A 13 1.51 9.15 5.83
C THR A 13 2.77 8.85 6.65
N VAL A 14 3.73 9.78 6.67
CA VAL A 14 5.01 9.64 7.39
C VAL A 14 4.76 9.48 8.90
N GLU A 15 3.85 10.27 9.48
CA GLU A 15 3.49 10.15 10.90
C GLU A 15 2.84 8.80 11.22
N SER A 16 2.03 8.26 10.31
CA SER A 16 1.42 6.93 10.47
C SER A 16 2.48 5.83 10.51
N LEU A 17 3.48 5.90 9.62
CA LEU A 17 4.61 4.97 9.61
C LEU A 17 5.49 5.11 10.86
N ARG A 18 5.71 6.35 11.32
CA ARG A 18 6.45 6.63 12.57
C ARG A 18 5.77 6.01 13.78
N ARG A 19 4.45 6.20 13.93
CA ARG A 19 3.68 5.60 15.04
C ARG A 19 3.64 4.08 14.98
N ALA A 20 3.74 3.51 13.79
CA ALA A 20 3.88 2.08 13.61
C ALA A 20 5.27 1.55 14.03
N GLY A 21 6.27 2.42 14.21
CA GLY A 21 7.62 2.05 14.62
C GLY A 21 8.57 1.74 13.45
N MET A 22 8.26 2.21 12.24
CA MET A 22 9.16 2.03 11.09
C MET A 22 10.47 2.77 11.32
N GLY A 23 11.61 2.11 11.08
CA GLY A 23 12.93 2.67 11.36
C GLY A 23 13.38 3.73 10.37
N ARG A 24 12.98 3.60 9.09
CA ARG A 24 13.31 4.54 8.02
C ARG A 24 12.19 4.64 7.00
N VAL A 25 11.95 5.83 6.49
CA VAL A 25 11.04 6.11 5.37
C VAL A 25 11.78 6.86 4.28
N VAL A 26 11.73 6.33 3.06
CA VAL A 26 12.29 6.98 1.86
C VAL A 26 11.18 7.27 0.87
N VAL A 27 11.05 8.53 0.46
CA VAL A 27 10.10 8.95 -0.58
C VAL A 27 10.80 8.88 -1.94
N GLY A 28 10.27 8.07 -2.86
CA GLY A 28 10.75 8.01 -4.24
C GLY A 28 10.33 9.26 -5.02
N VAL A 29 11.27 9.88 -5.74
CA VAL A 29 11.08 11.14 -6.46
C VAL A 29 11.44 10.96 -7.94
N LEU A 30 10.68 11.58 -8.85
CA LEU A 30 11.03 11.60 -10.28
C LEU A 30 11.54 12.95 -10.76
N GLU A 31 11.01 14.04 -10.19
CA GLU A 31 11.23 15.40 -10.66
C GLU A 31 11.74 16.24 -9.47
N GLU A 32 12.75 17.09 -9.68
CA GLU A 32 13.35 17.91 -8.60
C GLU A 32 12.33 18.85 -7.94
N ASP A 33 11.32 19.26 -8.70
CA ASP A 33 10.23 20.13 -8.25
C ASP A 33 9.37 19.51 -7.13
N ASP A 34 9.43 18.19 -6.92
CA ASP A 34 8.73 17.51 -5.83
C ASP A 34 9.49 17.61 -4.49
N VAL A 35 10.79 17.90 -4.51
CA VAL A 35 11.64 17.93 -3.31
C VAL A 35 11.19 18.97 -2.27
N PRO A 36 10.85 20.22 -2.64
CA PRO A 36 10.33 21.20 -1.68
C PRO A 36 9.07 20.73 -0.96
N MET A 37 8.17 20.01 -1.64
CA MET A 37 6.97 19.43 -1.05
C MET A 37 7.30 18.39 0.03
N ILE A 38 8.25 17.50 -0.26
CA ILE A 38 8.70 16.45 0.66
C ILE A 38 9.38 17.05 1.89
N LYS A 39 10.29 18.01 1.69
CA LYS A 39 10.96 18.72 2.80
C LYS A 39 9.94 19.43 3.70
N HIS A 40 8.89 20.00 3.11
CA HIS A 40 7.81 20.63 3.86
C HIS A 40 6.99 19.61 4.65
N ALA A 41 6.69 18.43 4.07
CA ALA A 41 6.02 17.35 4.77
C ALA A 41 6.82 16.84 5.98
N PHE A 42 8.12 16.61 5.82
CA PHE A 42 8.99 16.21 6.94
C PHE A 42 9.04 17.25 8.05
N ARG A 43 9.03 18.55 7.69
CA ARG A 43 9.00 19.63 8.67
C ARG A 43 7.70 19.66 9.46
N TYR A 44 6.55 19.49 8.80
CA TYR A 44 5.26 19.39 9.52
C TYR A 44 5.27 18.29 10.58
N VAL A 45 5.81 17.11 10.26
CA VAL A 45 5.87 16.01 11.22
C VAL A 45 6.88 16.30 12.32
N LEU A 46 8.06 16.83 11.96
CA LEU A 46 9.08 17.20 12.95
C LEU A 46 8.53 18.20 13.96
N ASP A 47 7.95 19.31 13.51
CA ASP A 47 7.43 20.37 14.38
C ASP A 47 6.31 19.87 15.30
N ALA A 48 5.53 18.87 14.86
CA ALA A 48 4.47 18.25 15.65
C ALA A 48 4.99 17.23 16.69
N VAL A 49 6.15 16.61 16.45
CA VAL A 49 6.74 15.57 17.32
C VAL A 49 7.74 16.18 18.30
N GLU A 50 8.59 17.07 17.82
CA GLU A 50 9.65 17.75 18.55
C GLU A 50 9.68 19.21 18.07
N PRO A 51 9.10 20.16 18.82
CA PRO A 51 9.15 21.58 18.47
C PRO A 51 10.60 22.02 18.33
N SER A 52 11.09 22.10 17.09
CA SER A 52 12.51 22.24 16.81
C SER A 52 12.85 23.71 16.52
N ASN A 53 14.05 24.14 16.91
CA ASN A 53 14.61 25.42 16.49
C ASN A 53 15.20 25.38 15.06
N LYS A 54 14.96 24.30 14.30
CA LYS A 54 15.50 24.16 12.95
C LYS A 54 14.87 25.17 12.02
N LYS A 55 15.70 25.85 11.23
CA LYS A 55 15.25 26.91 10.33
C LYS A 55 14.58 26.31 9.09
N ALA A 56 13.74 27.10 8.44
CA ALA A 56 13.24 26.77 7.10
C ALA A 56 14.43 26.63 6.15
N GLY A 57 14.74 25.40 5.73
CA GLY A 57 15.86 25.09 4.84
C GLY A 57 16.74 23.94 5.32
N ASP A 58 16.76 23.65 6.63
CA ASP A 58 17.56 22.54 7.15
C ASP A 58 17.04 21.21 6.61
N ASP A 59 17.96 20.34 6.21
CA ASP A 59 17.62 18.97 5.83
C ASP A 59 17.20 18.16 7.06
N ILE A 60 16.01 17.59 6.95
CA ILE A 60 15.44 16.74 7.99
C ILE A 60 15.74 15.31 7.59
N THR A 61 16.65 14.69 8.32
CA THR A 61 17.08 13.29 8.12
C THR A 61 16.53 12.35 9.18
N LYS A 62 15.92 12.90 10.25
CA LYS A 62 15.40 12.15 11.38
C LYS A 62 14.23 12.88 12.05
N ILE A 63 13.24 12.11 12.50
CA ILE A 63 12.03 12.57 13.21
C ILE A 63 11.78 11.60 14.38
N GLY A 64 12.11 12.01 15.60
CA GLY A 64 12.10 11.10 16.76
C GLY A 64 13.04 9.92 16.53
N HIS A 65 12.50 8.70 16.57
CA HIS A 65 13.27 7.47 16.33
C HIS A 65 13.46 7.14 14.84
N MET A 66 12.67 7.73 13.95
CA MET A 66 12.58 7.32 12.54
C MET A 66 13.46 8.18 11.65
N GLU A 67 14.24 7.55 10.79
CA GLU A 67 14.95 8.23 9.71
C GLU A 67 14.02 8.56 8.56
N VAL A 68 14.26 9.72 7.94
CA VAL A 68 13.51 10.15 6.77
C VAL A 68 14.46 10.59 5.67
N GLY A 69 14.08 10.34 4.43
CA GLY A 69 14.83 10.77 3.27
C GLY A 69 13.99 10.72 2.00
N TYR A 70 14.58 11.19 0.92
CA TYR A 70 14.02 11.01 -0.42
C TYR A 70 15.12 10.54 -1.35
N ALA A 71 14.74 9.82 -2.40
CA ALA A 71 15.66 9.29 -3.37
C ALA A 71 15.10 9.43 -4.79
N PHE A 72 15.94 9.88 -5.71
CA PHE A 72 15.56 9.98 -7.11
C PHE A 72 15.49 8.59 -7.74
N ALA A 73 14.31 8.23 -8.22
CA ALA A 73 14.13 7.06 -9.03
C ALA A 73 14.50 7.37 -10.48
N SER A 74 15.21 6.44 -11.12
CA SER A 74 15.72 6.65 -12.47
C SER A 74 14.58 6.67 -13.47
N THR A 75 14.52 7.74 -14.27
CA THR A 75 13.57 7.90 -15.37
C THR A 75 13.74 6.83 -16.44
N ALA A 76 14.92 6.21 -16.57
CA ALA A 76 15.13 5.07 -17.45
C ALA A 76 14.29 3.86 -17.05
N PHE A 77 13.99 3.70 -15.75
CA PHE A 77 13.21 2.59 -15.22
C PHE A 77 11.70 2.87 -15.16
N THR A 78 11.27 4.12 -15.39
CA THR A 78 9.83 4.46 -15.37
C THR A 78 9.11 4.00 -16.63
N LYS A 79 9.80 3.87 -17.77
CA LYS A 79 9.15 3.56 -19.04
C LYS A 79 8.97 2.05 -19.25
N THR A 80 7.75 1.65 -19.58
CA THR A 80 7.40 0.32 -20.06
C THR A 80 6.63 0.45 -21.37
N ASN A 81 6.44 -0.66 -22.09
CA ASN A 81 5.65 -0.67 -23.33
C ASN A 81 4.19 -0.22 -23.12
N PHE A 82 3.67 -0.37 -21.90
CA PHE A 82 2.26 -0.12 -21.56
C PHE A 82 2.04 1.15 -20.73
N MET A 83 3.06 1.61 -20.01
CA MET A 83 2.97 2.78 -19.12
C MET A 83 4.20 3.67 -19.28
N PRO A 84 4.00 4.97 -19.59
CA PRO A 84 5.10 5.93 -19.75
C PRO A 84 5.73 6.34 -18.41
N LYS A 85 4.98 6.27 -17.29
CA LYS A 85 5.46 6.56 -15.94
C LYS A 85 5.08 5.43 -14.98
N ASN A 86 6.00 4.52 -14.70
CA ASN A 86 5.87 3.44 -13.72
C ASN A 86 6.78 3.71 -12.52
N MET A 87 6.28 4.52 -11.59
CA MET A 87 6.98 4.93 -10.37
C MET A 87 7.36 3.72 -9.48
N PRO A 88 6.47 2.75 -9.17
CA PRO A 88 6.84 1.60 -8.36
C PRO A 88 8.02 0.81 -8.93
N ARG A 89 8.05 0.57 -10.25
CA ARG A 89 9.18 -0.09 -10.91
C ARG A 89 10.45 0.74 -10.77
N ALA A 90 10.38 2.03 -11.03
CA ALA A 90 11.57 2.88 -10.96
C ALA A 90 12.18 2.90 -9.56
N THR A 91 11.35 3.06 -8.52
CA THR A 91 11.77 2.96 -7.11
C THR A 91 12.44 1.62 -6.81
N LEU A 92 11.80 0.50 -7.18
CA LEU A 92 12.35 -0.83 -6.91
C LEU A 92 13.69 -1.05 -7.58
N MET A 93 13.83 -0.60 -8.83
CA MET A 93 15.05 -0.77 -9.59
C MET A 93 16.19 0.08 -9.02
N THR A 94 15.94 1.34 -8.66
CA THR A 94 16.98 2.19 -8.04
C THR A 94 17.36 1.75 -6.63
N LEU A 95 16.40 1.24 -5.85
CA LEU A 95 16.67 0.65 -4.55
C LEU A 95 17.52 -0.62 -4.70
N ARG A 96 17.20 -1.48 -5.67
CA ARG A 96 18.02 -2.65 -6.00
C ARG A 96 19.44 -2.24 -6.38
N ASP A 97 19.59 -1.18 -7.17
CA ASP A 97 20.92 -0.68 -7.54
C ASP A 97 21.66 -0.13 -6.32
N ALA A 98 20.98 0.58 -5.41
CA ALA A 98 21.56 1.02 -4.14
C ALA A 98 22.07 -0.17 -3.31
N MET A 99 21.28 -1.25 -3.19
CA MET A 99 21.71 -2.47 -2.52
C MET A 99 22.94 -3.09 -3.19
N LYS A 100 22.96 -3.21 -4.52
CA LYS A 100 24.12 -3.73 -5.27
C LYS A 100 25.38 -2.89 -5.07
N TYR A 101 25.24 -1.56 -5.00
CA TYR A 101 26.39 -0.68 -4.77
C TYR A 101 27.03 -0.88 -3.40
N THR A 102 26.30 -1.45 -2.43
CA THR A 102 26.87 -1.79 -1.11
C THR A 102 27.88 -2.94 -1.19
N GLU A 103 27.78 -3.80 -2.21
CA GLU A 103 28.70 -4.90 -2.47
C GLU A 103 30.04 -4.42 -3.06
N VAL A 104 30.07 -3.21 -3.64
CA VAL A 104 31.30 -2.57 -4.12
C VAL A 104 32.10 -2.04 -2.93
N PRO A 105 33.42 -2.31 -2.83
CA PRO A 105 34.28 -1.76 -1.79
C PRO A 105 34.20 -0.23 -1.73
N GLU A 106 34.22 0.35 -0.54
CA GLU A 106 33.99 1.79 -0.34
C GLU A 106 34.93 2.69 -1.15
N ASN A 107 36.20 2.30 -1.29
CA ASN A 107 37.21 3.02 -2.05
C ASN A 107 36.97 3.02 -3.57
N ASP A 108 36.20 2.06 -4.07
CA ASP A 108 35.91 1.89 -5.50
C ASP A 108 34.54 2.45 -5.90
N ARG A 109 33.77 2.97 -4.94
CA ARG A 109 32.45 3.55 -5.20
C ARG A 109 32.61 4.91 -5.85
N SER A 110 31.95 5.10 -6.99
CA SER A 110 31.79 6.45 -7.57
C SER A 110 30.93 7.33 -6.67
N LEU A 111 31.05 8.66 -6.81
CA LEU A 111 30.23 9.62 -6.06
C LEU A 111 28.72 9.34 -6.19
N GLY A 112 28.26 8.99 -7.40
CA GLY A 112 26.86 8.65 -7.66
C GLY A 112 26.41 7.37 -6.95
N MET A 113 27.28 6.37 -6.81
CA MET A 113 27.00 5.16 -6.04
C MET A 113 26.85 5.48 -4.55
N ALA A 114 27.80 6.23 -3.98
CA ALA A 114 27.76 6.63 -2.57
C ALA A 114 26.53 7.47 -2.23
N GLN A 115 26.15 8.40 -3.13
CA GLN A 115 24.93 9.21 -3.00
C GLN A 115 23.67 8.35 -3.07
N ASN A 116 23.60 7.38 -3.99
CA ASN A 116 22.44 6.49 -4.11
C ASN A 116 22.28 5.58 -2.88
N ILE A 117 23.39 5.01 -2.37
CA ILE A 117 23.40 4.25 -1.10
C ILE A 117 22.88 5.13 0.03
N THR A 118 23.42 6.34 0.18
CA THR A 118 23.04 7.27 1.25
C THR A 118 21.56 7.67 1.18
N ALA A 119 21.04 7.93 -0.02
CA ALA A 119 19.65 8.33 -0.22
C ALA A 119 18.68 7.23 0.21
N TRP A 120 18.93 5.98 -0.23
CA TRP A 120 18.05 4.85 0.07
C TRP A 120 18.27 4.27 1.47
N LEU A 121 19.52 4.08 1.89
CA LEU A 121 19.90 3.30 3.06
C LEU A 121 20.38 4.17 4.25
N GLY A 122 20.53 5.47 4.07
CA GLY A 122 20.96 6.37 5.14
C GLY A 122 22.45 6.29 5.45
N THR A 123 22.86 7.02 6.49
CA THR A 123 24.27 7.14 6.94
C THR A 123 24.48 6.67 8.37
N THR A 124 23.40 6.42 9.09
CA THR A 124 23.35 6.12 10.53
C THR A 124 23.55 4.64 10.84
N GLN A 125 23.12 3.77 9.92
CA GLN A 125 23.21 2.32 10.04
C GLN A 125 24.04 1.75 8.89
N ASN A 126 24.66 0.60 9.11
CA ASN A 126 25.26 -0.16 8.02
C ASN A 126 24.16 -0.57 7.02
N PRO A 127 24.37 -0.50 5.70
CA PRO A 127 23.42 -1.01 4.71
C PRO A 127 22.81 -2.37 5.00
N SER A 128 23.57 -3.31 5.59
CA SER A 128 23.10 -4.65 5.97
C SER A 128 22.04 -4.68 7.07
N TYR A 129 21.82 -3.55 7.76
CA TYR A 129 20.75 -3.37 8.74
C TYR A 129 19.36 -3.41 8.07
N TRP A 130 19.23 -2.91 6.85
CA TRP A 130 17.96 -2.80 6.12
C TRP A 130 17.64 -4.09 5.36
N GLN A 131 17.34 -5.16 6.08
CA GLN A 131 17.10 -6.47 5.49
C GLN A 131 15.72 -6.58 4.81
N TYR A 132 14.75 -5.83 5.32
CA TYR A 132 13.35 -5.98 4.96
C TYR A 132 12.72 -4.64 4.59
N ILE A 133 11.99 -4.64 3.47
CA ILE A 133 11.54 -3.41 2.83
C ILE A 133 10.04 -3.50 2.61
N TYR A 134 9.32 -2.50 3.12
CA TYR A 134 7.92 -2.31 2.85
C TYR A 134 7.74 -1.21 1.79
N LEU A 135 7.48 -1.61 0.56
CA LEU A 135 7.09 -0.69 -0.50
C LEU A 135 5.59 -0.41 -0.38
N THR A 136 5.15 0.84 -0.55
CA THR A 136 3.73 1.20 -0.47
C THR A 136 3.45 2.56 -1.09
N GLU A 137 2.18 2.85 -1.35
CA GLU A 137 1.71 4.16 -1.80
C GLU A 137 1.15 4.97 -0.61
N PRO A 138 1.28 6.31 -0.61
CA PRO A 138 0.83 7.13 0.52
C PRO A 138 -0.66 6.98 0.88
N ASP A 139 -1.52 6.84 -0.13
CA ASP A 139 -2.97 6.64 0.04
C ASP A 139 -3.28 5.30 0.73
N SER A 140 -2.55 4.25 0.38
CA SER A 140 -2.68 2.92 1.00
C SER A 140 -2.40 2.99 2.50
N ILE A 141 -1.38 3.73 2.92
CA ILE A 141 -1.07 3.93 4.35
C ILE A 141 -2.19 4.70 5.06
N LEU A 142 -2.68 5.79 4.46
CA LEU A 142 -3.70 6.63 5.09
C LEU A 142 -5.04 5.90 5.26
N GLN A 143 -5.31 4.89 4.43
CA GLN A 143 -6.49 4.03 4.53
C GLN A 143 -6.26 2.77 5.37
N THR A 144 -5.04 2.52 5.83
CA THR A 144 -4.71 1.35 6.65
C THR A 144 -4.99 1.64 8.13
N ARG A 145 -5.69 0.72 8.80
CA ARG A 145 -5.91 0.82 10.25
C ARG A 145 -4.56 0.80 10.99
N GLN A 146 -4.44 1.62 12.03
CA GLN A 146 -3.19 1.73 12.80
C GLN A 146 -2.75 0.39 13.41
N SER A 147 -3.69 -0.46 13.84
CA SER A 147 -3.39 -1.82 14.31
C SER A 147 -2.78 -2.69 13.21
N SER A 148 -3.27 -2.56 11.99
CA SER A 148 -2.74 -3.28 10.83
C SER A 148 -1.34 -2.82 10.44
N LEU A 149 -1.01 -1.53 10.59
CA LEU A 149 0.35 -1.04 10.34
C LEU A 149 1.39 -1.66 11.29
N LYS A 150 1.03 -1.86 12.57
CA LYS A 150 1.89 -2.58 13.53
C LYS A 150 2.08 -4.04 13.14
N ALA A 151 1.02 -4.71 12.67
CA ALA A 151 1.11 -6.08 12.20
C ALA A 151 1.95 -6.17 10.90
N ILE A 152 1.80 -5.22 9.98
CA ILE A 152 2.65 -5.10 8.78
C ILE A 152 4.12 -4.94 9.19
N LYS A 153 4.42 -4.04 10.13
CA LYS A 153 5.77 -3.90 10.67
C LYS A 153 6.30 -5.22 11.22
N ALA A 154 5.54 -5.91 12.07
CA ALA A 154 5.99 -7.17 12.66
C ALA A 154 6.32 -8.23 11.60
N GLN A 155 5.57 -8.26 10.49
CA GLN A 155 5.81 -9.17 9.38
C GLN A 155 7.05 -8.79 8.58
N VAL A 156 7.24 -7.49 8.35
CA VAL A 156 8.47 -6.96 7.74
C VAL A 156 9.67 -7.33 8.62
N ASP A 157 9.59 -7.15 9.93
CA ASP A 157 10.66 -7.50 10.88
C ASP A 157 10.96 -9.02 10.91
N MET A 158 9.98 -9.87 10.58
CA MET A 158 10.16 -11.33 10.44
C MET A 158 10.72 -11.76 9.07
N GLY A 159 10.97 -10.80 8.18
CA GLY A 159 11.46 -11.05 6.84
C GLY A 159 10.43 -11.44 5.80
N ALA A 160 9.15 -11.22 6.08
CA ALA A 160 8.13 -11.34 5.06
C ALA A 160 8.24 -10.17 4.06
N VAL A 161 8.19 -10.50 2.77
CA VAL A 161 8.02 -9.48 1.72
C VAL A 161 6.54 -9.08 1.70
N VAL A 162 6.23 -7.94 2.31
CA VAL A 162 4.86 -7.39 2.27
C VAL A 162 4.72 -6.55 1.01
N LEU A 163 4.23 -7.16 -0.07
CA LEU A 163 3.89 -6.41 -1.28
C LEU A 163 2.56 -5.66 -1.05
N PRO A 164 2.51 -4.35 -1.35
CA PRO A 164 1.28 -3.58 -1.32
C PRO A 164 0.48 -3.99 -2.55
N HIS A 165 -0.18 -5.14 -2.51
CA HIS A 165 -1.33 -5.28 -3.36
C HIS A 165 -2.34 -4.25 -2.86
N ARG A 166 -2.87 -3.42 -3.77
CA ARG A 166 -4.02 -2.56 -3.48
C ARG A 166 -5.20 -3.46 -3.13
N TRP A 167 -5.24 -3.89 -1.89
CA TRP A 167 -6.36 -4.59 -1.31
C TRP A 167 -7.32 -3.47 -1.00
N GLN A 168 -8.35 -3.36 -1.84
CA GLN A 168 -9.39 -2.38 -1.58
C GLN A 168 -10.10 -2.84 -0.32
N ASN A 169 -9.70 -2.22 0.80
CA ASN A 169 -10.34 -2.44 2.09
C ASN A 169 -11.83 -2.31 1.86
N LEU A 170 -12.58 -3.34 2.27
CA LEU A 170 -14.03 -3.22 2.31
C LEU A 170 -14.37 -2.10 3.29
N PRO A 171 -15.04 -1.02 2.85
CA PRO A 171 -15.44 0.04 3.76
C PRO A 171 -16.30 -0.58 4.84
N HIS A 172 -15.95 -0.32 6.09
CA HIS A 172 -16.72 -0.82 7.21
C HIS A 172 -18.08 -0.10 7.23
N GLU A 173 -19.12 -0.73 7.78
CA GLU A 173 -20.45 -0.12 7.87
C GLU A 173 -20.43 1.24 8.60
N SER A 174 -19.49 1.44 9.54
CA SER A 174 -19.27 2.75 10.19
C SER A 174 -18.70 3.82 9.28
N ASP A 175 -18.03 3.45 8.20
CA ASP A 175 -17.36 4.35 7.26
C ASP A 175 -18.38 4.93 6.25
N VAL A 176 -19.59 4.37 6.20
CA VAL A 176 -20.68 4.79 5.33
C VAL A 176 -21.58 5.80 6.06
N ARG A 177 -21.50 7.06 5.65
CA ARG A 177 -22.28 8.17 6.23
C ARG A 177 -23.80 7.91 6.14
N GLY A 178 -24.43 7.70 7.30
CA GLY A 178 -25.87 7.42 7.45
C GLY A 178 -26.19 6.03 8.01
N MET A 179 -25.19 5.16 8.17
CA MET A 179 -25.33 3.88 8.86
C MET A 179 -25.15 4.10 10.37
N SER A 180 -26.04 3.51 11.19
CA SER A 180 -25.91 3.56 12.65
C SER A 180 -25.11 2.32 13.11
N PRO A 181 -23.83 2.49 13.53
CA PRO A 181 -23.03 1.35 13.97
C PRO A 181 -23.64 0.70 15.20
N ARG A 182 -24.21 -0.51 15.06
CA ARG A 182 -24.71 -1.29 16.20
C ARG A 182 -23.54 -1.98 16.90
N LYS A 183 -23.40 -1.77 18.22
CA LYS A 183 -22.46 -2.52 19.06
C LYS A 183 -22.67 -4.03 18.91
N GLY A 184 -21.60 -4.78 18.64
CA GLY A 184 -21.61 -6.24 18.54
C GLY A 184 -21.91 -6.83 17.15
N LYS A 185 -22.08 -5.99 16.12
CA LYS A 185 -22.14 -6.42 14.71
C LYS A 185 -20.85 -6.12 13.92
N PHE A 186 -19.78 -5.75 14.63
CA PHE A 186 -18.57 -5.15 14.07
C PHE A 186 -17.62 -6.16 13.41
N LEU A 187 -18.15 -7.02 12.53
CA LEU A 187 -17.57 -8.31 12.16
C LEU A 187 -17.82 -9.33 13.27
N THR A 188 -18.15 -10.56 12.88
CA THR A 188 -18.39 -11.66 13.81
C THR A 188 -17.15 -11.83 14.70
N GLU A 189 -17.33 -11.92 16.03
CA GLU A 189 -16.25 -12.36 16.94
C GLU A 189 -15.82 -13.79 16.64
N GLU A 190 -16.66 -14.54 15.93
CA GLU A 190 -16.33 -15.81 15.31
C GLU A 190 -15.48 -15.58 14.05
N ASN A 191 -14.49 -16.44 13.83
CA ASN A 191 -13.83 -16.59 12.53
C ASN A 191 -14.90 -16.49 11.45
N PHE A 192 -14.81 -15.51 10.55
CA PHE A 192 -15.76 -15.40 9.46
C PHE A 192 -15.86 -16.77 8.78
N PRO A 193 -17.00 -17.47 8.87
CA PRO A 193 -17.10 -18.84 8.39
C PRO A 193 -16.87 -18.93 6.86
N GLU A 194 -16.93 -17.78 6.17
CA GLU A 194 -16.75 -17.62 4.73
C GLU A 194 -15.43 -16.95 4.31
N VAL A 195 -14.57 -16.50 5.25
CA VAL A 195 -13.25 -15.96 4.89
C VAL A 195 -12.28 -17.12 4.72
N LEU A 196 -11.81 -17.32 3.49
CA LEU A 196 -10.83 -18.36 3.21
C LEU A 196 -9.46 -17.95 3.74
N GLU A 197 -8.94 -18.77 4.64
CA GLU A 197 -7.59 -18.63 5.15
C GLU A 197 -6.54 -19.18 4.19
N LEU A 198 -5.57 -18.33 3.87
CA LEU A 198 -4.49 -18.64 2.92
C LEU A 198 -3.12 -18.59 3.58
N ASN A 199 -2.26 -19.50 3.16
CA ASN A 199 -0.84 -19.50 3.46
C ASN A 199 -0.06 -18.76 2.34
N PRO A 200 1.20 -18.35 2.58
CA PRO A 200 2.02 -17.70 1.56
C PRO A 200 2.27 -18.53 0.29
N THR A 201 2.13 -19.86 0.38
CA THR A 201 2.27 -20.78 -0.76
C THR A 201 0.98 -20.93 -1.58
N ASP A 202 -0.13 -20.38 -1.10
CA ASP A 202 -1.41 -20.43 -1.77
C ASP A 202 -1.50 -19.36 -2.85
N VAL A 203 -2.25 -19.63 -3.91
CA VAL A 203 -2.32 -18.75 -5.08
C VAL A 203 -3.70 -18.18 -5.29
N CYS A 204 -3.71 -16.99 -5.86
CA CYS A 204 -4.91 -16.33 -6.32
C CYS A 204 -5.13 -16.65 -7.80
N CYS A 205 -6.08 -17.55 -8.11
CA CYS A 205 -6.38 -17.91 -9.49
C CYS A 205 -7.40 -16.96 -10.08
N ASP A 206 -7.24 -16.58 -11.34
CA ASP A 206 -8.25 -15.77 -11.98
C ASP A 206 -9.52 -16.60 -12.23
N GLU A 207 -10.64 -16.23 -11.62
CA GLU A 207 -11.90 -16.98 -11.74
C GLU A 207 -12.39 -17.03 -13.21
N ASN A 208 -11.92 -16.10 -14.04
CA ASN A 208 -12.37 -15.87 -15.40
C ASN A 208 -11.21 -15.90 -16.40
N ALA A 209 -10.40 -16.96 -16.42
CA ALA A 209 -9.55 -17.30 -17.57
C ALA A 209 -10.35 -17.58 -18.88
N GLY A 210 -11.58 -17.06 -19.02
CA GLY A 210 -12.48 -17.07 -20.17
C GLY A 210 -13.21 -15.71 -20.35
N ARG A 211 -13.81 -15.46 -21.52
CA ARG A 211 -14.09 -14.10 -22.04
C ARG A 211 -15.15 -13.27 -21.29
N ASP A 212 -14.71 -12.07 -20.91
CA ASP A 212 -15.44 -10.79 -20.88
C ASP A 212 -16.48 -10.49 -19.79
N TYR A 213 -16.52 -11.24 -18.69
CA TYR A 213 -17.30 -10.77 -17.53
C TYR A 213 -16.60 -9.59 -16.82
N LYS A 214 -17.12 -8.38 -17.03
CA LYS A 214 -16.62 -7.11 -16.48
C LYS A 214 -17.62 -6.54 -15.47
N PRO A 215 -17.40 -6.68 -14.16
CA PRO A 215 -18.24 -6.07 -13.14
C PRO A 215 -18.35 -4.55 -13.34
N GLY A 216 -19.57 -4.01 -13.41
CA GLY A 216 -19.81 -2.57 -13.55
C GLY A 216 -19.88 -2.04 -14.98
N VAL A 217 -19.72 -2.89 -16.01
CA VAL A 217 -19.84 -2.49 -17.43
C VAL A 217 -21.16 -3.02 -18.03
N PRO A 218 -21.96 -2.19 -18.73
CA PRO A 218 -23.12 -2.67 -19.50
C PRO A 218 -22.74 -3.74 -20.55
N PRO A 219 -23.62 -4.69 -20.89
CA PRO A 219 -25.01 -4.85 -20.43
C PRO A 219 -25.13 -5.52 -19.07
N TYR A 220 -24.03 -6.06 -18.53
CA TYR A 220 -24.12 -7.05 -17.48
C TYR A 220 -24.55 -6.48 -16.13
N TYR A 221 -24.50 -5.16 -15.92
CA TYR A 221 -24.77 -4.51 -14.63
C TYR A 221 -25.05 -2.99 -14.73
N GLU A 222 -25.96 -2.59 -15.63
CA GLU A 222 -26.25 -1.19 -16.04
C GLU A 222 -26.55 -0.21 -14.89
N LYS A 223 -27.22 -0.67 -13.81
CA LYS A 223 -27.51 0.14 -12.60
C LYS A 223 -26.28 0.69 -11.87
N CYS A 224 -25.09 0.27 -12.28
CA CYS A 224 -23.81 0.62 -11.68
C CYS A 224 -22.88 1.47 -12.53
N ASN A 225 -23.38 1.97 -13.65
CA ASN A 225 -22.58 2.79 -14.57
C ASN A 225 -22.22 4.19 -14.02
N THR A 226 -22.56 4.49 -12.77
CA THR A 226 -22.47 5.83 -12.17
C THR A 226 -21.39 5.99 -11.11
N GLY A 227 -20.62 4.94 -10.78
CA GLY A 227 -19.57 4.99 -9.75
C GLY A 227 -18.18 4.59 -10.27
N PRO A 228 -17.08 5.22 -9.77
CA PRO A 228 -15.72 4.94 -10.23
C PRO A 228 -15.17 3.56 -9.82
N PHE A 229 -15.83 2.86 -8.89
CA PHE A 229 -15.36 1.58 -8.37
C PHE A 229 -16.47 0.51 -8.27
N TRP A 230 -16.18 -0.70 -8.72
CA TRP A 230 -17.14 -1.81 -8.83
C TRP A 230 -17.68 -2.32 -7.48
N TYR A 231 -16.93 -2.20 -6.39
CA TYR A 231 -17.34 -2.68 -5.05
C TYR A 231 -18.38 -1.75 -4.41
N LEU A 232 -18.42 -0.48 -4.81
CA LEU A 232 -19.40 0.51 -4.31
C LEU A 232 -20.84 0.19 -4.74
N CYS A 233 -20.98 -0.61 -5.79
CA CYS A 233 -22.26 -1.08 -6.30
C CYS A 233 -23.11 -1.90 -5.32
N GLY A 234 -22.48 -2.50 -4.30
CA GLY A 234 -23.17 -3.24 -3.24
C GLY A 234 -23.70 -2.37 -2.10
N PHE A 235 -23.47 -1.04 -2.15
CA PHE A 235 -23.77 -0.09 -1.08
C PHE A 235 -24.79 0.99 -1.49
N ASP A 236 -25.50 0.82 -2.61
CA ASP A 236 -26.49 1.82 -3.05
C ASP A 236 -27.61 1.99 -2.00
N ARG A 237 -27.92 3.24 -1.68
CA ARG A 237 -28.93 3.67 -0.70
C ARG A 237 -30.36 3.26 -1.05
N ARG A 238 -30.60 2.76 -2.26
CA ARG A 238 -31.95 2.57 -2.82
C ARG A 238 -32.63 1.27 -2.41
N ASN A 239 -31.90 0.24 -1.96
CA ASN A 239 -32.51 -0.97 -1.42
C ASN A 239 -32.78 -0.83 0.10
N ARG A 240 -33.66 0.10 0.45
CA ARG A 240 -34.06 0.38 1.85
C ARG A 240 -34.64 -0.82 2.61
N ASN A 241 -35.04 -1.89 1.90
CA ASN A 241 -35.76 -3.01 2.49
C ASN A 241 -34.85 -4.14 2.98
N ASP A 242 -33.56 -4.14 2.65
CA ASP A 242 -32.59 -5.09 3.23
C ASP A 242 -31.19 -4.45 3.29
N PRO A 243 -30.84 -3.78 4.40
CA PRO A 243 -29.55 -3.11 4.55
C PRO A 243 -28.36 -4.09 4.59
N ASN A 244 -28.58 -5.40 4.72
CA ASN A 244 -27.51 -6.41 4.70
C ASN A 244 -27.25 -6.97 3.29
N ARG A 245 -27.98 -6.50 2.27
CA ARG A 245 -28.01 -7.14 0.97
C ARG A 245 -26.88 -6.66 0.05
N HIS A 246 -25.69 -7.22 0.27
CA HIS A 246 -24.50 -6.97 -0.53
C HIS A 246 -24.35 -7.95 -1.71
N ASP A 247 -25.39 -8.12 -2.54
CA ASP A 247 -25.52 -9.13 -3.62
C ASP A 247 -24.32 -9.19 -4.61
N ARG A 248 -23.51 -8.14 -4.69
CA ARG A 248 -22.29 -8.12 -5.52
C ARG A 248 -21.03 -8.52 -4.77
N ILE A 249 -20.92 -8.22 -3.48
CA ILE A 249 -19.77 -8.58 -2.64
C ILE A 249 -19.85 -10.06 -2.29
N THR A 250 -21.05 -10.61 -2.10
CA THR A 250 -21.26 -12.05 -1.84
C THR A 250 -20.73 -12.97 -2.95
N LYS A 251 -20.55 -12.44 -4.17
CA LYS A 251 -19.95 -13.19 -5.29
C LYS A 251 -18.42 -13.17 -5.29
N TYR A 252 -17.81 -12.33 -4.47
CA TYR A 252 -16.37 -12.35 -4.24
C TYR A 252 -16.09 -13.15 -2.98
N GLY A 253 -15.11 -14.05 -3.03
CA GLY A 253 -14.61 -14.68 -1.81
C GLY A 253 -13.94 -13.64 -0.93
N LEU A 254 -14.10 -13.74 0.38
CA LEU A 254 -13.23 -13.03 1.30
C LEU A 254 -12.01 -13.90 1.58
N ILE A 255 -10.82 -13.30 1.62
CA ILE A 255 -9.59 -14.00 1.97
C ILE A 255 -8.88 -13.29 3.11
N ARG A 256 -8.21 -14.09 3.94
CA ARG A 256 -7.33 -13.64 5.00
C ARG A 256 -6.07 -14.49 4.94
N PHE A 257 -4.90 -13.88 4.92
CA PHE A 257 -3.68 -14.66 5.10
C PHE A 257 -3.52 -15.03 6.58
N THR A 258 -3.21 -16.31 6.85
CA THR A 258 -2.93 -16.85 8.19
C THR A 258 -1.68 -16.24 8.80
N GLN A 259 -0.75 -15.81 7.94
CA GLN A 259 0.43 -15.04 8.29
C GLN A 259 0.27 -13.63 7.70
N GLY A 260 0.56 -12.59 8.47
CA GLY A 260 0.40 -11.22 7.95
C GLY A 260 -0.31 -10.25 8.90
N SER A 261 -0.93 -9.24 8.29
CA SER A 261 -1.74 -8.22 8.96
C SER A 261 -3.11 -8.74 9.45
N GLY A 262 -3.49 -9.96 9.08
CA GLY A 262 -4.78 -10.58 9.43
C GLY A 262 -5.99 -9.88 8.81
N ILE A 263 -5.78 -8.95 7.88
CA ILE A 263 -6.86 -8.20 7.22
C ILE A 263 -7.64 -9.14 6.32
N ALA A 264 -8.96 -9.19 6.52
CA ALA A 264 -9.88 -9.80 5.55
C ALA A 264 -10.07 -8.83 4.38
N THR A 265 -9.84 -9.30 3.16
CA THR A 265 -10.05 -8.55 1.92
C THR A 265 -11.00 -9.29 0.99
N ILE A 266 -11.53 -8.59 0.01
CA ILE A 266 -12.07 -9.24 -1.18
C ILE A 266 -10.94 -9.89 -1.97
N ALA A 267 -11.12 -11.16 -2.32
CA ALA A 267 -10.36 -11.86 -3.33
C ALA A 267 -10.67 -11.27 -4.73
N GLY A 268 -9.97 -10.19 -5.08
CA GLY A 268 -10.09 -9.55 -6.39
C GLY A 268 -8.90 -8.67 -6.74
N SER A 269 -8.79 -8.30 -8.01
CA SER A 269 -7.79 -7.37 -8.52
C SER A 269 -8.34 -5.94 -8.66
N ASN A 270 -7.43 -4.98 -8.85
CA ASN A 270 -7.75 -3.57 -9.15
C ASN A 270 -8.63 -3.38 -10.39
N HIS A 271 -8.69 -4.37 -11.29
CA HIS A 271 -9.53 -4.34 -12.49
C HIS A 271 -10.89 -5.03 -12.27
N GLY A 272 -11.23 -5.37 -11.03
CA GLY A 272 -12.46 -6.09 -10.69
C GLY A 272 -12.44 -7.56 -11.08
N ARG A 273 -11.31 -8.10 -11.58
CA ARG A 273 -11.17 -9.54 -11.83
C ARG A 273 -11.24 -10.28 -10.50
N ARG A 274 -12.09 -11.29 -10.42
CA ARG A 274 -12.25 -12.11 -9.23
C ARG A 274 -11.07 -13.05 -9.09
N CYS A 275 -10.57 -13.11 -7.88
CA CYS A 275 -9.62 -14.09 -7.45
C CYS A 275 -10.38 -15.27 -6.87
N PHE A 276 -10.20 -16.44 -7.45
CA PHE A 276 -10.53 -17.71 -6.81
C PHE A 276 -9.28 -18.21 -6.10
N PRO A 277 -9.17 -18.02 -4.78
CA PRO A 277 -8.03 -18.50 -4.03
C PRO A 277 -7.95 -20.04 -4.03
N LYS A 278 -6.75 -20.57 -4.27
CA LYS A 278 -6.46 -22.01 -4.27
C LYS A 278 -5.33 -22.32 -3.31
N LYS A 279 -5.60 -23.28 -2.41
CA LYS A 279 -4.56 -23.84 -1.56
C LYS A 279 -3.58 -24.67 -2.38
N GLY A 280 -2.28 -24.53 -2.12
CA GLY A 280 -1.23 -25.36 -2.75
C GLY A 280 -0.80 -24.95 -4.16
N GLY A 281 -1.05 -23.71 -4.58
CA GLY A 281 -0.27 -23.11 -5.68
C GLY A 281 -0.71 -23.40 -7.12
N VAL A 282 -1.77 -24.20 -7.36
CA VAL A 282 -2.16 -24.60 -8.73
C VAL A 282 -3.44 -23.93 -9.20
N CYS A 283 -3.35 -23.20 -10.32
CA CYS A 283 -4.49 -22.62 -11.02
C CYS A 283 -4.86 -23.43 -12.24
N LEU A 284 -5.90 -24.26 -12.12
CA LEU A 284 -6.48 -24.95 -13.28
C LEU A 284 -7.52 -24.02 -13.95
N PRO A 285 -7.52 -23.90 -15.29
CA PRO A 285 -8.58 -23.19 -15.99
C PRO A 285 -9.94 -23.83 -15.70
N LYS A 286 -11.00 -23.03 -15.72
CA LYS A 286 -12.36 -23.44 -15.33
C LYS A 286 -12.98 -24.54 -16.22
N ASN A 287 -12.27 -25.02 -17.23
CA ASN A 287 -12.70 -26.04 -18.19
C ASN A 287 -11.63 -27.13 -18.34
N LEU A 288 -11.71 -28.12 -17.45
CA LEU A 288 -11.49 -29.53 -17.76
C LEU A 288 -12.75 -30.27 -17.31
#